data_AF-A0A3D2XFT3-F1
#
_entry.id   AF-A0A3D2XFT3-F1
#
_cell.length_a   1.000
_cell.length_b   1.000
_cell.length_c   1.000
_cell.angle_alpha   90.00
_cell.angle_beta   90.00
_cell.angle_gamma   90.00
#
_symmetry.space_group_name_H-M   'P 1'
#
loop_
_entity.id
_entity.type
_entity.pdbx_description
1 polymer ?
#
loop_
_entity_poly.entity_id
_entity_poly.type
_entity_poly.pdbx_seq_one_letter_code
_entity_poly.pdbx_strand_id
1 'polypeptide(L)'
;MKKYPSLFLLLLCGFSAIHAQKNTQLYSPDRKLKVSVFLDAKGELFYDVYHKDSLVIKDSRLGVNRTDADFTTGLKLVSVSPVTAIAERYTLQHGKKKQVNYRAQQQKFSYSTAAAKSMEVVFRVSNDGLAFRYVFDAEKDRDKQYRITKELTAFHFKPNTIAFLQPNMNSKSGWNKTQPSYEEQYQQGIPVGTAAPEKAGWVLPALFRSGSYWISITEAAVDTNYCGSRLDQYSPDGNYTIAFPQETEGIGSEAVYPQSSLPWYTPWRVITLSDELSVLAESTLGTDLAIPAKYDVSGWLKPGKASWSWIMYKDPSINYDMQKRYIDFAASMQWQYCLIDASWDR
;
A
#
# COMPACT_ATOMS: atom_id res chain seq x y z
N MET A 1 39.83 2.38 73.69
CA MET A 1 38.76 2.63 72.70
C MET A 1 39.41 2.83 71.34
N LYS A 2 39.47 1.78 70.50
CA LYS A 2 40.06 1.83 69.14
C LYS A 2 38.91 1.99 68.14
N LYS A 3 38.92 3.08 67.36
CA LYS A 3 37.92 3.39 66.33
C LYS A 3 38.33 2.73 65.01
N TYR A 4 37.45 1.92 64.42
CA TYR A 4 37.59 1.39 63.07
C TYR A 4 36.95 2.36 62.06
N PRO A 5 37.52 2.57 60.85
CA PRO A 5 36.85 3.35 59.81
C PRO A 5 35.91 2.45 59.01
N SER A 6 34.64 2.83 58.92
CA SER A 6 33.65 2.22 58.02
C SER A 6 33.97 2.54 56.57
N LEU A 7 34.22 1.50 55.78
CA LEU A 7 34.37 1.56 54.33
C LEU A 7 32.96 1.60 53.70
N PHE A 8 32.59 2.74 53.12
CA PHE A 8 31.32 2.93 52.42
C PHE A 8 31.49 2.43 50.98
N LEU A 9 30.90 1.27 50.66
CA LEU A 9 30.91 0.69 49.32
C LEU A 9 29.78 1.34 48.49
N LEU A 10 30.13 2.28 47.61
CA LEU A 10 29.19 2.82 46.62
C LEU A 10 28.93 1.74 45.54
N LEU A 11 27.74 1.13 45.58
CA LEU A 11 27.23 0.34 44.46
C LEU A 11 26.85 1.30 43.32
N LEU A 12 27.69 1.38 42.29
CA LEU A 12 27.29 1.95 40.99
C LEU A 12 26.39 0.93 40.28
N CYS A 13 25.07 1.08 40.43
CA CYS A 13 24.10 0.46 39.52
C CYS A 13 24.16 1.20 38.18
N GLY A 14 24.99 0.70 37.26
CA GLY A 14 24.96 1.11 35.86
C GLY A 14 23.66 0.63 35.21
N PHE A 15 22.69 1.53 35.06
CA PHE A 15 21.57 1.34 34.14
C PHE A 15 22.12 1.42 32.71
N SER A 16 22.51 0.28 32.15
CA SER A 16 22.71 0.15 30.71
C SER A 16 21.34 0.26 30.05
N ALA A 17 20.97 1.46 29.62
CA ALA A 17 19.84 1.66 28.73
C ALA A 17 20.14 0.90 27.43
N ILE A 18 19.53 -0.28 27.28
CA ILE A 18 19.49 -1.04 26.02
C ILE A 18 18.74 -0.13 25.03
N HIS A 19 19.49 0.72 24.34
CA HIS A 19 18.96 1.46 23.20
C HIS A 19 18.72 0.44 22.10
N ALA A 20 17.45 0.19 21.78
CA ALA A 20 17.08 -0.45 20.53
C ALA A 20 17.81 0.29 19.41
N GLN A 21 18.70 -0.41 18.69
CA GLN A 21 19.50 0.16 17.63
C GLN A 21 18.59 0.57 16.46
N LYS A 22 18.18 1.84 16.39
CA LYS A 22 17.61 2.46 15.18
C LYS A 22 18.71 2.59 14.13
N ASN A 23 19.14 1.46 13.58
CA ASN A 23 20.45 1.36 12.93
C ASN A 23 20.46 1.68 11.44
N THR A 24 19.32 1.97 10.81
CA THR A 24 19.34 2.37 9.40
C THR A 24 18.29 3.42 9.11
N GLN A 25 18.74 4.55 8.54
CA GLN A 25 17.92 5.65 8.07
C GLN A 25 18.08 5.77 6.55
N LEU A 26 16.96 5.76 5.83
CA LEU A 26 16.90 5.99 4.40
C LEU A 26 16.25 7.35 4.13
N TYR A 27 16.90 8.19 3.34
CA TYR A 27 16.45 9.55 3.04
C TYR A 27 15.94 9.66 1.61
N SER A 28 14.97 10.55 1.37
CA SER A 28 14.64 11.01 0.02
C SER A 28 15.83 11.72 -0.62
N PRO A 29 15.85 11.86 -1.97
CA PRO A 29 16.84 12.67 -2.66
C PRO A 29 16.99 14.10 -2.13
N ASP A 30 15.90 14.77 -1.73
CA ASP A 30 15.93 16.11 -1.13
C ASP A 30 16.10 16.11 0.40
N ARG A 31 16.21 14.92 1.00
CA ARG A 31 16.35 14.67 2.44
C ARG A 31 15.21 15.20 3.31
N LYS A 32 14.06 15.57 2.74
CA LYS A 32 12.87 15.93 3.51
C LYS A 32 12.15 14.71 4.04
N LEU A 33 12.16 13.57 3.36
CA LEU A 33 11.62 12.33 3.89
C LEU A 33 12.73 11.48 4.47
N LYS A 34 12.45 10.87 5.62
CA LYS A 34 13.35 9.93 6.28
C LYS A 34 12.54 8.76 6.82
N VAL A 35 12.97 7.55 6.50
CA VAL A 35 12.43 6.30 7.00
C VAL A 35 13.47 5.64 7.89
N SER A 36 13.10 5.24 9.10
CA SER A 36 13.94 4.35 9.92
C SER A 36 13.33 2.96 9.93
N VAL A 37 14.17 1.92 9.85
CA VAL A 37 13.76 0.51 9.89
C VAL A 37 14.53 -0.18 11.00
N PHE A 38 13.82 -0.90 11.88
CA PHE A 38 14.43 -1.47 13.09
C PHE A 38 13.67 -2.69 13.61
N LEU A 39 14.38 -3.53 14.36
CA LEU A 39 13.81 -4.64 15.12
C LEU A 39 13.66 -4.22 16.60
N ASP A 40 12.62 -4.70 17.26
CA ASP A 40 12.51 -4.64 18.71
C ASP A 40 13.30 -5.79 19.39
N ALA A 41 13.22 -5.88 20.72
CA ALA A 41 13.89 -6.93 21.49
C ALA A 41 13.35 -8.36 21.22
N LYS A 42 12.15 -8.47 20.64
CA LYS A 42 11.52 -9.74 20.27
C LYS A 42 11.81 -10.13 18.81
N GLY A 43 12.52 -9.29 18.05
CA GLY A 43 12.73 -9.50 16.62
C GLY A 43 11.46 -9.24 15.80
N GLU A 44 10.57 -8.37 16.28
CA GLU A 44 9.46 -7.82 15.50
C GLU A 44 9.97 -6.62 14.70
N LEU A 45 9.61 -6.55 13.41
CA LEU A 45 10.10 -5.54 12.48
C LEU A 45 9.17 -4.33 12.45
N PHE A 46 9.75 -3.13 12.53
CA PHE A 46 9.03 -1.86 12.49
C PHE A 46 9.69 -0.87 11.53
N TYR A 47 8.90 0.12 11.10
CA TYR A 47 9.38 1.35 10.49
C TYR A 47 8.72 2.58 11.10
N ASP A 48 9.40 3.72 11.03
CA ASP A 48 8.85 5.05 11.32
C ASP A 48 9.15 6.00 10.15
N VAL A 49 8.33 7.05 9.99
CA VAL A 49 8.49 8.03 8.91
C VAL A 49 8.49 9.44 9.45
N TYR A 50 9.51 10.20 9.06
CA TYR A 50 9.64 11.62 9.33
C TYR A 50 9.51 12.40 8.03
N HIS A 51 8.84 13.55 8.10
CA HIS A 51 8.92 14.60 7.10
C HIS A 51 9.59 15.82 7.75
N LYS A 52 10.75 16.20 7.24
CA LYS A 52 11.75 17.05 7.89
C LYS A 52 12.11 16.41 9.23
N ASP A 53 12.02 17.16 10.33
CA ASP A 53 12.31 16.64 11.68
C ASP A 53 11.05 16.18 12.43
N SER A 54 9.88 16.22 11.80
CA SER A 54 8.62 15.81 12.42
C SER A 54 8.31 14.35 12.14
N LEU A 55 8.16 13.55 13.20
CA LEU A 55 7.58 12.20 13.12
C LEU A 55 6.15 12.33 12.59
N VAL A 56 5.80 11.65 11.49
CA VAL A 56 4.43 11.67 10.93
C VAL A 56 3.75 10.32 11.06
N ILE A 57 4.46 9.23 10.73
CA ILE A 57 4.02 7.86 10.96
C ILE A 57 4.87 7.29 12.08
N LYS A 58 4.21 6.90 13.17
CA LYS A 58 4.83 6.26 14.34
C LYS A 58 5.29 4.85 13.98
N ASP A 59 6.02 4.23 14.92
CA ASP A 59 6.42 2.84 14.88
C ASP A 59 5.27 1.94 14.39
N SER A 60 5.45 1.45 13.17
CA SER A 60 4.47 0.73 12.37
C SER A 60 5.03 -0.63 12.02
N ARG A 61 4.28 -1.68 12.36
CA ARG A 61 4.75 -3.06 12.22
C ARG A 61 4.86 -3.48 10.76
N LEU A 62 5.82 -4.35 10.49
CA LEU A 62 6.00 -5.11 9.26
C LEU A 62 6.06 -6.59 9.59
N GLY A 63 5.69 -7.43 8.64
CA GLY A 63 5.78 -8.88 8.77
C GLY A 63 4.65 -9.58 8.04
N VAL A 64 4.92 -10.83 7.69
CA VAL A 64 4.04 -11.69 6.90
C VAL A 64 4.08 -13.11 7.46
N ASN A 65 2.92 -13.75 7.54
CA ASN A 65 2.84 -15.18 7.81
C ASN A 65 2.66 -15.91 6.48
N ARG A 66 3.60 -16.78 6.15
CA ARG A 66 3.57 -17.63 4.96
C ARG A 66 3.41 -19.08 5.41
N THR A 67 2.77 -19.90 4.60
CA THR A 67 2.44 -21.30 4.96
C THR A 67 3.61 -22.16 5.45
N ASP A 68 4.85 -21.81 5.11
CA ASP A 68 6.06 -22.53 5.54
C ASP A 68 6.92 -21.77 6.56
N ALA A 69 6.59 -20.51 6.89
CA ALA A 69 7.42 -19.66 7.73
C ALA A 69 6.65 -18.47 8.34
N ASP A 70 6.93 -18.19 9.61
CA ASP A 70 6.49 -16.99 10.30
C ASP A 70 7.58 -15.92 10.21
N PHE A 71 7.30 -14.80 9.50
CA PHE A 71 8.20 -13.65 9.39
C PHE A 71 7.70 -12.45 10.20
N THR A 72 7.02 -12.70 11.32
CA THR A 72 6.37 -11.64 12.11
C THR A 72 7.08 -11.34 13.44
N THR A 73 7.92 -12.26 13.91
CA THR A 73 8.66 -12.18 15.18
C THR A 73 9.92 -13.03 15.12
N GLY A 74 10.84 -12.85 16.06
CA GLY A 74 12.10 -13.61 16.13
C GLY A 74 13.00 -13.42 14.90
N LEU A 75 12.80 -12.35 14.13
CA LEU A 75 13.63 -12.02 12.98
C LEU A 75 15.01 -11.57 13.44
N LYS A 76 16.03 -11.97 12.69
CA LYS A 76 17.39 -11.48 12.82
C LYS A 76 17.75 -10.73 11.55
N LEU A 77 18.27 -9.50 11.70
CA LEU A 77 18.84 -8.77 10.59
C LEU A 77 20.13 -9.46 10.14
N VAL A 78 20.16 -9.92 8.89
CA VAL A 78 21.32 -10.60 8.29
C VAL A 78 22.23 -9.60 7.62
N SER A 79 21.66 -8.69 6.84
CA SER A 79 22.41 -7.67 6.10
C SER A 79 21.53 -6.49 5.73
N VAL A 80 22.19 -5.37 5.43
CA VAL A 80 21.59 -4.17 4.86
C VAL A 80 22.38 -3.83 3.62
N SER A 81 21.72 -3.64 2.48
CA SER A 81 22.41 -3.26 1.24
C SER A 81 22.95 -1.82 1.33
N PRO A 82 23.95 -1.47 0.52
CA PRO A 82 24.21 -0.07 0.21
C PRO A 82 22.94 0.62 -0.30
N VAL A 83 22.86 1.93 -0.11
CA VAL A 83 21.81 2.76 -0.70
C VAL A 83 22.09 2.90 -2.20
N THR A 84 21.08 2.65 -3.02
CA THR A 84 21.17 2.76 -4.48
C THR A 84 20.21 3.84 -4.98
N ALA A 85 20.72 4.78 -5.77
CA ALA A 85 19.90 5.77 -6.44
C ALA A 85 19.11 5.12 -7.59
N ILE A 86 17.80 5.37 -7.63
CA ILE A 86 16.90 5.02 -8.72
C ILE A 86 16.67 6.26 -9.58
N ALA A 87 16.79 6.11 -10.88
CA ALA A 87 16.51 7.16 -11.86
C ALA A 87 15.88 6.52 -13.11
N GLU A 88 14.59 6.72 -13.29
CA GLU A 88 13.81 6.13 -14.37
C GLU A 88 13.07 7.22 -15.15
N ARG A 89 12.87 6.98 -16.45
CA ARG A 89 12.08 7.84 -17.34
C ARG A 89 11.10 7.00 -18.12
N TYR A 90 9.84 7.40 -18.14
CA TYR A 90 8.82 6.68 -18.90
C TYR A 90 7.74 7.63 -19.43
N THR A 91 7.04 7.18 -20.47
CA THR A 91 5.93 7.89 -21.10
C THR A 91 4.63 7.18 -20.76
N LEU A 92 3.66 7.91 -20.18
CA LEU A 92 2.29 7.42 -20.02
C LEU A 92 1.47 7.77 -21.27
N GLN A 93 0.71 6.79 -21.76
CA GLN A 93 -0.20 6.98 -22.89
C GLN A 93 -1.51 7.69 -22.50
N HIS A 94 -1.86 7.65 -21.21
CA HIS A 94 -3.00 8.33 -20.62
C HIS A 94 -2.71 8.66 -19.15
N GLY A 95 -3.55 9.52 -18.55
CA GLY A 95 -3.41 9.95 -17.16
C GLY A 95 -2.96 11.40 -17.03
N LYS A 96 -2.57 11.80 -15.82
CA LYS A 96 -2.34 13.21 -15.45
C LYS A 96 -1.01 13.79 -15.95
N LYS A 97 -0.07 12.97 -16.42
CA LYS A 97 1.28 13.39 -16.83
C LYS A 97 1.80 12.51 -17.95
N LYS A 98 2.25 13.10 -19.07
CA LYS A 98 2.75 12.34 -20.23
C LYS A 98 4.19 11.83 -20.04
N GLN A 99 5.10 12.70 -19.62
CA GLN A 99 6.52 12.38 -19.43
C GLN A 99 6.85 12.39 -17.94
N VAL A 100 7.27 11.24 -17.41
CA VAL A 100 7.59 11.07 -15.99
C VAL A 100 9.08 10.84 -15.80
N ASN A 101 9.65 11.54 -14.82
CA ASN A 101 11.02 11.33 -14.35
C ASN A 101 10.93 10.89 -12.88
N TYR A 102 11.12 9.60 -12.62
CA TYR A 102 11.07 9.05 -11.29
C TYR A 102 12.48 9.01 -10.68
N ARG A 103 12.62 9.52 -9.45
CA ARG A 103 13.87 9.47 -8.68
C ARG A 103 13.59 9.05 -7.25
N ALA A 104 14.37 8.12 -6.75
CA ALA A 104 14.27 7.64 -5.38
C ALA A 104 15.62 7.14 -4.86
N GLN A 105 15.72 6.97 -3.54
CA GLN A 105 16.77 6.17 -2.91
C GLN A 105 16.19 4.82 -2.51
N GLN A 106 16.89 3.74 -2.83
CA GLN A 106 16.47 2.38 -2.52
C GLN A 106 17.43 1.72 -1.54
N GLN A 107 16.89 0.96 -0.59
CA GLN A 107 17.68 0.11 0.30
C GLN A 107 16.95 -1.21 0.59
N LYS A 108 17.72 -2.30 0.70
CA LYS A 108 17.21 -3.62 1.04
C LYS A 108 17.67 -4.03 2.42
N PHE A 109 16.76 -4.68 3.15
CA PHE A 109 16.99 -5.20 4.49
C PHE A 109 16.70 -6.70 4.47
N SER A 110 17.72 -7.52 4.65
CA SER A 110 17.59 -8.97 4.57
C SER A 110 17.49 -9.56 5.98
N TYR A 111 16.45 -10.35 6.22
CA TYR A 111 16.16 -10.96 7.52
C TYR A 111 16.12 -12.48 7.42
N SER A 112 16.42 -13.15 8.53
CA SER A 112 16.26 -14.59 8.69
C SER A 112 15.40 -14.93 9.90
N THR A 113 14.54 -15.93 9.76
CA THR A 113 13.85 -16.57 10.89
C THR A 113 14.78 -17.53 11.64
N ALA A 114 14.35 -18.01 12.81
CA ALA A 114 15.07 -19.06 13.55
C ALA A 114 15.23 -20.36 12.75
N ALA A 115 14.31 -20.65 11.83
CA ALA A 115 14.35 -21.79 10.92
C ALA A 115 15.16 -21.53 9.63
N ALA A 116 15.98 -20.48 9.61
CA ALA A 116 16.81 -20.07 8.47
C ALA A 116 16.02 -19.79 7.18
N LYS A 117 14.77 -19.33 7.30
CA LYS A 117 13.98 -18.83 6.17
C LYS A 117 14.26 -17.36 5.95
N SER A 118 14.47 -16.95 4.71
CA SER A 118 14.82 -15.58 4.34
C SER A 118 13.62 -14.76 3.89
N MET A 119 13.67 -13.47 4.20
CA MET A 119 12.77 -12.44 3.68
C MET A 119 13.57 -11.15 3.56
N GLU A 120 13.46 -10.45 2.43
CA GLU A 120 13.93 -9.07 2.33
C GLU A 120 12.75 -8.10 2.43
N VAL A 121 13.01 -6.91 2.97
CA VAL A 121 12.13 -5.75 2.80
C VAL A 121 12.89 -4.72 1.98
N VAL A 122 12.28 -4.27 0.88
CA VAL A 122 12.87 -3.25 0.00
C VAL A 122 12.12 -1.96 0.21
N PHE A 123 12.82 -0.89 0.58
CA PHE A 123 12.27 0.46 0.64
C PHE A 123 12.75 1.29 -0.55
N ARG A 124 11.85 2.11 -1.11
CA ARG A 124 12.15 3.21 -2.03
C ARG A 124 11.62 4.51 -1.42
N VAL A 125 12.44 5.55 -1.35
CA VAL A 125 12.04 6.87 -0.83
C VAL A 125 12.29 7.92 -1.91
N SER A 126 11.21 8.49 -2.45
CA SER A 126 11.23 9.63 -3.39
C SER A 126 10.96 10.92 -2.61
N ASN A 127 10.88 12.08 -3.29
CA ASN A 127 10.61 13.34 -2.61
C ASN A 127 9.11 13.50 -2.26
N ASP A 128 8.23 12.84 -3.00
CA ASP A 128 6.77 12.89 -2.81
C ASP A 128 6.22 11.73 -1.96
N GLY A 129 7.06 10.75 -1.59
CA GLY A 129 6.64 9.68 -0.69
C GLY A 129 7.66 8.56 -0.53
N LEU A 130 7.17 7.45 0.02
CA LEU A 130 7.91 6.21 0.14
C LEU A 130 7.07 5.02 -0.34
N ALA A 131 7.75 3.94 -0.65
CA ALA A 131 7.12 2.65 -0.84
C ALA A 131 7.99 1.51 -0.33
N PHE A 132 7.36 0.40 0.06
CA PHE A 132 8.07 -0.81 0.44
C PHE A 132 7.33 -2.07 0.02
N ARG A 133 8.06 -3.18 -0.07
CA ARG A 133 7.50 -4.51 -0.31
C ARG A 133 8.37 -5.61 0.30
N TYR A 134 7.76 -6.77 0.51
CA TYR A 134 8.49 -7.99 0.91
C TYR A 134 8.97 -8.73 -0.33
N VAL A 135 10.15 -9.35 -0.22
CA VAL A 135 10.78 -10.16 -1.25
C VAL A 135 11.17 -11.49 -0.67
N PHE A 136 10.86 -12.54 -1.41
CA PHE A 136 11.23 -13.90 -1.09
C PHE A 136 12.04 -14.46 -2.26
N ASP A 137 13.28 -14.84 -1.99
CA ASP A 137 14.20 -15.33 -3.00
C ASP A 137 13.83 -16.73 -3.50
N ALA A 138 14.36 -17.09 -4.66
CA ALA A 138 14.14 -18.40 -5.27
C ALA A 138 14.62 -19.54 -4.35
N GLU A 139 13.79 -20.58 -4.19
CA GLU A 139 14.19 -21.85 -3.59
C GLU A 139 14.58 -22.86 -4.70
N LYS A 140 15.17 -24.00 -4.30
CA LYS A 140 15.60 -25.06 -5.24
C LYS A 140 14.42 -25.66 -6.01
N ASP A 141 13.26 -25.75 -5.35
CA ASP A 141 12.01 -26.22 -5.93
C ASP A 141 11.21 -25.01 -6.44
N ARG A 142 11.10 -24.89 -7.76
CA ARG A 142 10.41 -23.77 -8.43
C ARG A 142 8.91 -24.01 -8.60
N ASP A 143 8.45 -25.25 -8.45
CA ASP A 143 7.05 -25.62 -8.65
C ASP A 143 6.26 -25.53 -7.34
N LYS A 144 6.96 -25.57 -6.21
CA LYS A 144 6.36 -25.38 -4.89
C LYS A 144 5.63 -24.04 -4.78
N GLN A 145 4.38 -24.12 -4.36
CA GLN A 145 3.52 -22.97 -4.08
C GLN A 145 3.56 -22.59 -2.60
N TYR A 146 3.53 -21.29 -2.34
CA TYR A 146 3.48 -20.71 -1.01
C TYR A 146 2.27 -19.78 -0.94
N ARG A 147 1.63 -19.72 0.22
CA ARG A 147 0.50 -18.82 0.45
C ARG A 147 0.80 -17.90 1.62
N ILE A 148 0.52 -16.61 1.48
CA ILE A 148 0.55 -15.67 2.61
C ILE A 148 -0.83 -15.70 3.26
N THR A 149 -0.88 -16.06 4.54
CA THR A 149 -2.12 -16.19 5.31
C THR A 149 -2.46 -14.90 6.05
N LYS A 150 -1.46 -14.06 6.32
CA LYS A 150 -1.63 -12.76 6.99
C LYS A 150 -0.48 -11.82 6.68
N GLU A 151 -0.80 -10.55 6.52
CA GLU A 151 0.17 -9.45 6.47
C GLU A 151 -0.07 -8.54 7.68
N LEU A 152 0.98 -8.22 8.45
CA LEU A 152 0.92 -7.37 9.64
C LEU A 152 1.43 -5.97 9.37
N THR A 153 1.62 -5.62 8.10
CA THR A 153 1.94 -4.27 7.66
C THR A 153 0.95 -3.29 8.26
N ALA A 154 1.48 -2.32 8.99
CA ALA A 154 0.69 -1.32 9.68
C ALA A 154 1.08 0.11 9.29
N PHE A 155 0.21 1.05 9.67
CA PHE A 155 0.35 2.48 9.50
C PHE A 155 -0.21 3.16 10.76
N HIS A 156 0.70 3.53 11.66
CA HIS A 156 0.37 4.05 12.98
C HIS A 156 0.43 5.57 13.00
N PHE A 157 -0.72 6.21 13.12
CA PHE A 157 -0.84 7.67 13.14
C PHE A 157 -0.81 8.25 14.55
N LYS A 158 -0.60 9.57 14.64
CA LYS A 158 -0.78 10.31 15.90
C LYS A 158 -2.27 10.42 16.25
N PRO A 159 -2.65 10.45 17.54
CA PRO A 159 -4.05 10.50 17.97
C PRO A 159 -4.86 11.69 17.42
N ASN A 160 -4.20 12.82 17.10
CA ASN A 160 -4.85 14.01 16.55
C ASN A 160 -4.95 14.00 15.01
N THR A 161 -4.66 12.87 14.36
CA THR A 161 -4.81 12.71 12.91
C THR A 161 -6.28 12.53 12.57
N ILE A 162 -6.71 13.10 11.45
CA ILE A 162 -8.04 12.85 10.87
C ILE A 162 -7.91 12.06 9.57
N ALA A 163 -8.96 11.33 9.20
CA ALA A 163 -9.00 10.45 8.05
C ALA A 163 -10.16 10.80 7.11
N PHE A 164 -10.00 10.46 5.82
CA PHE A 164 -10.97 10.59 4.75
C PHE A 164 -11.07 9.23 4.08
N LEU A 165 -11.99 8.39 4.56
CA LEU A 165 -12.00 6.96 4.27
C LEU A 165 -13.33 6.53 3.65
N GLN A 166 -13.26 5.66 2.66
CA GLN A 166 -14.42 5.01 2.05
C GLN A 166 -14.58 3.61 2.65
N PRO A 167 -15.76 3.27 3.22
CA PRO A 167 -15.98 1.93 3.75
C PRO A 167 -15.98 0.92 2.60
N ASN A 168 -15.41 -0.25 2.84
CA ASN A 168 -15.54 -1.39 1.93
C ASN A 168 -16.77 -2.20 2.34
N MET A 169 -17.64 -2.55 1.40
CA MET A 169 -18.86 -3.28 1.71
C MET A 169 -18.57 -4.76 1.93
N ASN A 170 -19.38 -5.40 2.78
CA ASN A 170 -19.34 -6.84 2.92
C ASN A 170 -19.67 -7.51 1.57
N SER A 171 -18.95 -8.57 1.28
CA SER A 171 -19.15 -9.37 0.07
C SER A 171 -20.55 -9.93 -0.06
N LYS A 172 -20.98 -10.12 -1.31
CA LYS A 172 -22.28 -10.69 -1.68
C LYS A 172 -23.47 -9.88 -1.13
N SER A 173 -23.27 -8.58 -0.94
CA SER A 173 -24.30 -7.60 -0.58
C SER A 173 -24.64 -6.68 -1.76
N GLY A 174 -25.54 -5.72 -1.54
CA GLY A 174 -25.93 -4.75 -2.57
C GLY A 174 -26.75 -5.35 -3.72
N TRP A 175 -26.84 -4.59 -4.81
CA TRP A 175 -27.59 -4.98 -6.02
C TRP A 175 -27.07 -6.31 -6.57
N ASN A 176 -27.96 -7.29 -6.74
CA ASN A 176 -27.61 -8.63 -7.25
C ASN A 176 -26.38 -9.28 -6.58
N LYS A 177 -26.10 -8.94 -5.31
CA LYS A 177 -24.97 -9.50 -4.55
C LYS A 177 -23.59 -9.20 -5.19
N THR A 178 -23.43 -8.06 -5.86
CA THR A 178 -22.19 -7.70 -6.58
C THR A 178 -21.14 -7.00 -5.71
N GLN A 179 -21.44 -6.65 -4.46
CA GLN A 179 -20.46 -6.04 -3.57
C GLN A 179 -19.37 -7.06 -3.15
N PRO A 180 -18.12 -6.61 -2.87
CA PRO A 180 -17.67 -5.21 -2.88
C PRO A 180 -17.43 -4.64 -4.30
N SER A 181 -17.96 -3.45 -4.59
CA SER A 181 -17.81 -2.74 -5.87
C SER A 181 -17.09 -1.38 -5.75
N TYR A 182 -16.68 -0.98 -4.55
CA TYR A 182 -15.91 0.25 -4.30
C TYR A 182 -16.69 1.55 -4.64
N GLU A 183 -18.01 1.55 -4.47
CA GLU A 183 -18.91 2.66 -4.84
C GLU A 183 -19.52 3.43 -3.65
N GLU A 184 -18.94 3.26 -2.46
CA GLU A 184 -19.42 3.91 -1.24
C GLU A 184 -18.98 5.37 -1.10
N GLN A 185 -19.67 6.13 -0.26
CA GLN A 185 -19.31 7.51 0.05
C GLN A 185 -18.14 7.59 1.03
N TYR A 186 -17.28 8.60 0.86
CA TYR A 186 -16.22 8.90 1.82
C TYR A 186 -16.80 9.47 3.12
N GLN A 187 -16.34 8.94 4.25
CA GLN A 187 -16.42 9.60 5.54
C GLN A 187 -15.25 10.57 5.68
N GLN A 188 -15.53 11.85 5.81
CA GLN A 188 -14.54 12.91 5.74
C GLN A 188 -14.23 13.50 7.12
N GLY A 189 -12.94 13.65 7.43
CA GLY A 189 -12.49 14.30 8.66
C GLY A 189 -12.79 13.51 9.94
N ILE A 190 -12.98 12.20 9.85
CA ILE A 190 -13.22 11.35 11.04
C ILE A 190 -11.92 11.19 11.84
N PRO A 191 -11.97 11.03 13.17
CA PRO A 191 -10.78 10.71 13.96
C PRO A 191 -10.14 9.40 13.50
N VAL A 192 -8.81 9.33 13.50
CA VAL A 192 -8.13 8.04 13.27
C VAL A 192 -8.54 7.01 14.32
N GLY A 193 -8.62 5.76 13.89
CA GLY A 193 -9.08 4.64 14.71
C GLY A 193 -10.60 4.52 14.84
N THR A 194 -11.37 5.38 14.17
CA THR A 194 -12.79 5.11 13.91
C THR A 194 -12.93 3.77 13.20
N ALA A 195 -13.74 2.87 13.77
CA ALA A 195 -13.98 1.56 13.19
C ALA A 195 -14.74 1.68 11.86
N ALA A 196 -14.40 0.83 10.89
CA ALA A 196 -15.18 0.76 9.66
C ALA A 196 -16.61 0.29 9.97
N PRO A 197 -17.63 0.90 9.33
CA PRO A 197 -19.02 0.46 9.46
C PRO A 197 -19.20 -1.02 9.11
N GLU A 198 -18.40 -1.53 8.18
CA GLU A 198 -18.49 -2.87 7.64
C GLU A 198 -17.27 -3.72 8.00
N LYS A 199 -17.47 -5.05 8.07
CA LYS A 199 -16.40 -6.01 8.40
C LYS A 199 -15.31 -6.07 7.33
N ALA A 200 -15.61 -5.64 6.11
CA ALA A 200 -14.62 -5.55 5.04
C ALA A 200 -13.65 -4.36 5.22
N GLY A 201 -13.83 -3.47 6.20
CA GLY A 201 -12.84 -2.44 6.52
C GLY A 201 -12.90 -1.22 5.62
N TRP A 202 -11.75 -0.64 5.29
CA TRP A 202 -11.64 0.60 4.50
C TRP A 202 -10.89 0.40 3.19
N VAL A 203 -11.42 0.98 2.12
CA VAL A 203 -10.83 0.95 0.76
C VAL A 203 -9.50 1.72 0.69
N LEU A 204 -8.58 1.25 -0.17
CA LEU A 204 -7.44 2.04 -0.65
C LEU A 204 -7.80 2.73 -1.99
N PRO A 205 -7.29 3.95 -2.28
CA PRO A 205 -6.41 4.75 -1.45
C PRO A 205 -7.10 5.35 -0.21
N ALA A 206 -6.39 5.38 0.91
CA ALA A 206 -6.85 5.94 2.18
C ALA A 206 -6.10 7.23 2.49
N LEU A 207 -6.83 8.33 2.69
CA LEU A 207 -6.26 9.67 2.92
C LEU A 207 -6.35 10.08 4.38
N PHE A 208 -5.28 10.68 4.89
CA PHE A 208 -5.15 11.15 6.26
C PHE A 208 -4.54 12.55 6.30
N ARG A 209 -4.83 13.29 7.36
CA ARG A 209 -4.20 14.57 7.68
C ARG A 209 -3.72 14.59 9.12
N SER A 210 -2.40 14.70 9.31
CA SER A 210 -1.76 14.79 10.62
C SER A 210 -1.12 16.18 10.79
N GLY A 211 -1.82 17.10 11.46
CA GLY A 211 -1.43 18.50 11.50
C GLY A 211 -1.44 19.14 10.10
N SER A 212 -0.28 19.62 9.64
CA SER A 212 -0.09 20.18 8.29
C SER A 212 0.19 19.12 7.22
N TYR A 213 0.48 17.88 7.60
CA TYR A 213 0.88 16.83 6.67
C TYR A 213 -0.32 16.08 6.13
N TRP A 214 -0.33 15.86 4.82
CA TRP A 214 -1.26 15.00 4.12
C TRP A 214 -0.57 13.67 3.80
N ILE A 215 -1.27 12.57 4.04
CA ILE A 215 -0.76 11.21 3.84
C ILE A 215 -1.79 10.41 3.05
N SER A 216 -1.38 9.83 1.92
CA SER A 216 -2.21 8.89 1.16
C SER A 216 -1.55 7.52 1.14
N ILE A 217 -2.26 6.51 1.62
CA ILE A 217 -1.82 5.10 1.58
C ILE A 217 -2.53 4.41 0.43
N THR A 218 -1.77 3.68 -0.39
CA THR A 218 -2.30 2.84 -1.46
C THR A 218 -1.35 1.67 -1.72
N GLU A 219 -1.59 0.92 -2.79
CA GLU A 219 -0.70 -0.11 -3.29
C GLU A 219 -0.44 0.03 -4.79
N ALA A 220 0.67 -0.55 -5.26
CA ALA A 220 1.02 -0.57 -6.67
C ALA A 220 1.64 -1.92 -7.07
N ALA A 221 1.58 -2.26 -8.35
CA ALA A 221 1.99 -3.56 -8.90
C ALA A 221 1.25 -4.76 -8.26
N VAL A 222 -0.05 -4.61 -8.01
CA VAL A 222 -0.93 -5.76 -7.75
C VAL A 222 -1.12 -6.52 -9.07
N ASP A 223 -0.78 -7.81 -9.08
CA ASP A 223 -0.90 -8.67 -10.26
C ASP A 223 -1.58 -10.00 -9.92
N THR A 224 -1.53 -10.97 -10.84
CA THR A 224 -2.22 -12.26 -10.72
C THR A 224 -1.77 -13.13 -9.55
N ASN A 225 -0.63 -12.84 -8.90
CA ASN A 225 -0.11 -13.66 -7.79
C ASN A 225 -0.39 -13.06 -6.40
N TYR A 226 -1.08 -11.91 -6.33
CA TYR A 226 -1.44 -11.25 -5.07
C TYR A 226 -2.88 -10.73 -5.09
N CYS A 227 -3.46 -10.53 -3.91
CA CYS A 227 -4.81 -9.98 -3.79
C CYS A 227 -4.79 -8.44 -3.67
N GLY A 228 -5.86 -7.80 -4.11
CA GLY A 228 -6.15 -6.42 -3.72
C GLY A 228 -6.29 -6.33 -2.21
N SER A 229 -5.60 -5.37 -1.60
CA SER A 229 -5.53 -5.16 -0.16
C SER A 229 -6.41 -3.99 0.27
N ARG A 230 -6.74 -3.94 1.56
CA ARG A 230 -7.52 -2.87 2.18
C ARG A 230 -7.03 -2.61 3.61
N LEU A 231 -7.55 -1.60 4.29
CA LEU A 231 -7.30 -1.42 5.73
C LEU A 231 -8.35 -2.18 6.55
N ASP A 232 -7.92 -2.79 7.65
CA ASP A 232 -8.79 -3.57 8.56
C ASP A 232 -9.94 -2.73 9.16
N GLN A 233 -10.99 -3.41 9.63
CA GLN A 233 -12.14 -2.78 10.27
C GLN A 233 -11.75 -2.03 11.55
N TYR A 234 -10.88 -2.62 12.37
CA TYR A 234 -10.53 -2.08 13.68
C TYR A 234 -9.10 -1.55 13.66
N SER A 235 -8.93 -0.29 14.03
CA SER A 235 -7.61 0.37 14.05
C SER A 235 -7.42 1.18 15.33
N PRO A 236 -7.54 0.56 16.50
CA PRO A 236 -7.42 1.26 17.77
C PRO A 236 -6.11 2.07 17.83
N ASP A 237 -6.16 3.20 18.52
CA ASP A 237 -5.05 4.16 18.61
C ASP A 237 -4.55 4.72 17.27
N GLY A 238 -5.36 4.60 16.21
CA GLY A 238 -4.99 5.05 14.86
C GLY A 238 -3.94 4.17 14.19
N ASN A 239 -3.84 2.89 14.58
CA ASN A 239 -2.95 1.91 13.98
C ASN A 239 -3.68 1.05 12.95
N TYR A 240 -3.64 1.44 11.69
CA TYR A 240 -4.32 0.75 10.60
C TYR A 240 -3.46 -0.39 10.06
N THR A 241 -4.02 -1.57 9.86
CA THR A 241 -3.31 -2.74 9.32
C THR A 241 -3.87 -3.17 7.98
N ILE A 242 -3.04 -3.78 7.14
CA ILE A 242 -3.49 -4.44 5.91
C ILE A 242 -4.41 -5.61 6.25
N ALA A 243 -5.53 -5.68 5.53
CA ALA A 243 -6.45 -6.82 5.49
C ALA A 243 -6.56 -7.35 4.06
N PHE A 244 -6.70 -8.67 3.95
CA PHE A 244 -6.97 -9.38 2.69
C PHE A 244 -8.48 -9.49 2.44
N PRO A 245 -8.91 -9.87 1.22
CA PRO A 245 -10.31 -10.12 0.89
C PRO A 245 -11.00 -11.07 1.87
N GLN A 246 -12.31 -10.89 2.08
CA GLN A 246 -13.14 -11.82 2.85
C GLN A 246 -13.20 -13.15 2.09
N GLU A 247 -13.22 -14.28 2.81
CA GLU A 247 -13.31 -15.61 2.18
C GLU A 247 -14.52 -15.74 1.24
N THR A 248 -15.61 -15.05 1.57
CA THR A 248 -16.85 -15.04 0.79
C THR A 248 -16.77 -14.24 -0.51
N GLU A 249 -15.71 -13.46 -0.75
CA GLU A 249 -15.43 -12.80 -2.05
C GLU A 249 -14.94 -13.80 -3.11
N GLY A 250 -14.37 -14.93 -2.69
CA GLY A 250 -13.92 -15.98 -3.61
C GLY A 250 -15.04 -16.56 -4.47
N ILE A 251 -14.70 -16.87 -5.72
CA ILE A 251 -15.58 -17.54 -6.68
C ILE A 251 -15.20 -19.02 -6.76
N GLY A 252 -16.17 -19.91 -6.53
CA GLY A 252 -15.94 -21.35 -6.63
C GLY A 252 -14.83 -21.85 -5.68
N SER A 253 -13.81 -22.49 -6.26
CA SER A 253 -12.66 -23.06 -5.54
C SER A 253 -11.38 -22.22 -5.65
N GLU A 254 -11.49 -20.96 -6.09
CA GLU A 254 -10.33 -20.08 -6.27
C GLU A 254 -9.72 -19.67 -4.92
N ALA A 255 -8.40 -19.47 -4.92
CA ALA A 255 -7.68 -19.02 -3.74
C ALA A 255 -7.99 -17.53 -3.46
N VAL A 256 -8.50 -17.24 -2.27
CA VAL A 256 -8.79 -15.86 -1.83
C VAL A 256 -7.52 -15.14 -1.35
N TYR A 257 -6.60 -15.89 -0.74
CA TYR A 257 -5.35 -15.35 -0.22
C TYR A 257 -4.21 -15.47 -1.24
N PRO A 258 -3.22 -14.56 -1.21
CA PRO A 258 -2.11 -14.56 -2.16
C PRO A 258 -1.37 -15.89 -2.21
N GLN A 259 -1.12 -16.39 -3.42
CA GLN A 259 -0.38 -17.62 -3.65
C GLN A 259 0.58 -17.47 -4.84
N SER A 260 1.82 -17.91 -4.67
CA SER A 260 2.84 -17.89 -5.72
C SER A 260 3.94 -18.93 -5.48
N SER A 261 4.70 -19.27 -6.53
CA SER A 261 6.04 -19.83 -6.41
C SER A 261 7.09 -18.74 -6.15
N LEU A 262 8.30 -19.15 -5.78
CA LEU A 262 9.44 -18.25 -5.56
C LEU A 262 10.34 -18.17 -6.80
N PRO A 263 10.95 -17.01 -7.10
CA PRO A 263 10.96 -15.77 -6.30
C PRO A 263 9.62 -15.04 -6.34
N TRP A 264 9.27 -14.39 -5.23
CA TRP A 264 7.98 -13.73 -5.07
C TRP A 264 8.13 -12.35 -4.42
N TYR A 265 7.32 -11.41 -4.86
CA TYR A 265 7.27 -10.04 -4.40
C TYR A 265 5.84 -9.73 -4.00
N THR A 266 5.65 -9.10 -2.84
CA THR A 266 4.36 -8.47 -2.58
C THR A 266 4.21 -7.22 -3.46
N PRO A 267 2.98 -6.75 -3.69
CA PRO A 267 2.75 -5.41 -4.20
C PRO A 267 3.48 -4.38 -3.33
N TRP A 268 3.78 -3.23 -3.92
CA TRP A 268 4.30 -2.10 -3.18
C TRP A 268 3.21 -1.55 -2.27
N ARG A 269 3.54 -1.35 -1.00
CA ARG A 269 2.78 -0.50 -0.08
C ARG A 269 3.29 0.92 -0.28
N VAL A 270 2.44 1.82 -0.72
CA VAL A 270 2.81 3.17 -1.16
C VAL A 270 2.24 4.19 -0.18
N ILE A 271 3.09 5.12 0.27
CA ILE A 271 2.73 6.22 1.14
C ILE A 271 3.18 7.52 0.48
N THR A 272 2.24 8.28 -0.05
CA THR A 272 2.50 9.66 -0.49
C THR A 272 2.39 10.58 0.72
N LEU A 273 3.37 11.45 0.95
CA LEU A 273 3.46 12.27 2.16
C LEU A 273 4.04 13.65 1.85
N SER A 274 3.31 14.71 2.19
CA SER A 274 3.76 16.09 2.01
C SER A 274 3.03 17.05 2.94
N ASP A 275 3.61 18.22 3.22
CA ASP A 275 2.90 19.38 3.79
C ASP A 275 2.14 20.21 2.74
N GLU A 276 2.19 19.81 1.46
CA GLU A 276 1.49 20.43 0.34
C GLU A 276 0.57 19.41 -0.35
N LEU A 277 -0.74 19.69 -0.39
CA LEU A 277 -1.73 18.79 -0.97
C LEU A 277 -1.54 18.57 -2.49
N SER A 278 -1.00 19.57 -3.20
CA SER A 278 -0.65 19.47 -4.62
C SER A 278 0.33 18.33 -4.90
N VAL A 279 1.31 18.10 -4.00
CA VAL A 279 2.27 16.99 -4.14
C VAL A 279 1.55 15.65 -4.17
N LEU A 280 0.52 15.46 -3.34
CA LEU A 280 -0.28 14.22 -3.37
C LEU A 280 -1.09 14.11 -4.66
N ALA A 281 -1.74 15.21 -5.07
CA ALA A 281 -2.56 15.22 -6.29
C ALA A 281 -1.71 14.96 -7.56
N GLU A 282 -0.48 15.46 -7.60
CA GLU A 282 0.43 15.35 -8.74
C GLU A 282 1.32 14.10 -8.71
N SER A 283 1.47 13.45 -7.55
CA SER A 283 2.34 12.29 -7.37
C SER A 283 2.06 11.18 -8.39
N THR A 284 3.14 10.62 -8.93
CA THR A 284 3.11 9.51 -9.87
C THR A 284 3.49 8.18 -9.24
N LEU A 285 3.61 8.09 -7.91
CA LEU A 285 4.14 6.89 -7.25
C LEU A 285 3.41 5.59 -7.61
N GLY A 286 2.09 5.67 -7.85
CA GLY A 286 1.32 4.51 -8.33
C GLY A 286 1.80 3.97 -9.67
N THR A 287 2.16 4.83 -10.63
CA THR A 287 2.71 4.43 -11.94
C THR A 287 4.22 4.23 -11.91
N ASP A 288 4.94 4.96 -11.06
CA ASP A 288 6.40 4.81 -10.86
C ASP A 288 6.77 3.42 -10.33
N LEU A 289 5.84 2.78 -9.63
CA LEU A 289 6.01 1.47 -8.99
C LEU A 289 5.19 0.36 -9.67
N ALA A 290 4.51 0.67 -10.77
CA ALA A 290 3.71 -0.30 -11.52
C ALA A 290 4.58 -1.30 -12.29
N ILE A 291 3.98 -2.42 -12.68
CA ILE A 291 4.61 -3.37 -13.60
C ILE A 291 4.63 -2.73 -14.99
N PRO A 292 5.80 -2.66 -15.67
CA PRO A 292 5.88 -2.11 -17.02
C PRO A 292 4.94 -2.82 -18.00
N ALA A 293 4.41 -2.06 -18.97
CA ALA A 293 3.60 -2.62 -20.04
C ALA A 293 4.40 -3.67 -20.83
N LYS A 294 3.80 -4.84 -21.08
CA LYS A 294 4.42 -5.94 -21.83
C LYS A 294 4.49 -5.67 -23.33
N TYR A 295 3.61 -4.82 -23.85
CA TYR A 295 3.44 -4.55 -25.27
C TYR A 295 3.26 -3.05 -25.50
N ASP A 296 3.74 -2.57 -26.65
CA ASP A 296 3.46 -1.22 -27.11
C ASP A 296 2.08 -1.17 -27.77
N VAL A 297 1.20 -0.33 -27.22
CA VAL A 297 -0.17 -0.12 -27.69
C VAL A 297 -0.37 1.24 -28.37
N SER A 298 0.69 2.05 -28.46
CA SER A 298 0.62 3.45 -28.92
C SER A 298 0.12 3.61 -30.35
N GLY A 299 0.33 2.62 -31.22
CA GLY A 299 -0.09 2.66 -32.62
C GLY A 299 -1.61 2.56 -32.82
N TRP A 300 -2.35 2.03 -31.85
CA TRP A 300 -3.78 1.74 -31.99
C TRP A 300 -4.64 2.23 -30.81
N LEU A 301 -4.06 2.46 -29.63
CA LEU A 301 -4.77 3.04 -28.49
C LEU A 301 -5.03 4.54 -28.72
N LYS A 302 -6.30 4.92 -28.82
CA LYS A 302 -6.72 6.32 -29.02
C LYS A 302 -7.63 6.77 -27.88
N PRO A 303 -7.15 7.57 -26.91
CA PRO A 303 -8.04 8.19 -25.93
C PRO A 303 -9.10 9.07 -26.61
N GLY A 304 -10.29 9.20 -26.02
CA GLY A 304 -11.36 10.00 -26.60
C GLY A 304 -12.57 10.11 -25.69
N LYS A 305 -13.57 10.88 -26.16
CA LYS A 305 -14.85 11.06 -25.48
C LYS A 305 -15.88 10.09 -26.05
N ALA A 306 -16.80 9.63 -25.19
CA ALA A 306 -17.91 8.78 -25.58
C ALA A 306 -19.26 9.45 -25.29
N SER A 307 -20.22 9.34 -26.21
CA SER A 307 -21.62 9.52 -25.85
C SER A 307 -22.11 8.28 -25.09
N TRP A 308 -23.01 8.46 -24.13
CA TRP A 308 -23.50 7.38 -23.28
C TRP A 308 -24.98 7.55 -22.99
N SER A 309 -25.81 6.66 -23.53
CA SER A 309 -27.28 6.77 -23.46
C SER A 309 -27.85 6.29 -22.13
N TRP A 310 -27.30 5.20 -21.59
CA TRP A 310 -27.80 4.55 -20.39
C TRP A 310 -27.74 5.45 -19.15
N ILE A 311 -26.72 6.29 -18.99
CA ILE A 311 -26.62 7.16 -17.81
C ILE A 311 -27.85 8.07 -17.64
N MET A 312 -28.37 8.61 -18.75
CA MET A 312 -29.53 9.51 -18.76
C MET A 312 -30.86 8.76 -18.84
N TYR A 313 -30.93 7.70 -19.65
CA TYR A 313 -32.20 7.06 -20.04
C TYR A 313 -32.35 5.62 -19.55
N LYS A 314 -31.36 5.07 -18.84
CA LYS A 314 -31.34 3.73 -18.23
C LYS A 314 -31.66 2.63 -19.25
N ASP A 315 -32.18 1.49 -18.80
CA ASP A 315 -32.47 0.32 -19.61
C ASP A 315 -33.39 0.58 -20.83
N PRO A 316 -34.39 1.48 -20.78
CA PRO A 316 -35.19 1.83 -21.96
C PRO A 316 -34.37 2.39 -23.13
N SER A 317 -33.15 2.87 -22.88
CA SER A 317 -32.25 3.38 -23.92
C SER A 317 -31.60 2.29 -24.76
N ILE A 318 -31.69 1.03 -24.35
CA ILE A 318 -31.02 -0.11 -24.99
C ILE A 318 -31.89 -0.62 -26.14
N ASN A 319 -31.99 0.21 -27.19
CA ASN A 319 -32.67 -0.10 -28.44
C ASN A 319 -31.98 0.61 -29.61
N TYR A 320 -32.21 0.08 -30.82
CA TYR A 320 -31.54 0.53 -32.05
C TYR A 320 -31.67 2.04 -32.29
N ASP A 321 -32.87 2.59 -32.19
CA ASP A 321 -33.15 4.00 -32.51
C ASP A 321 -32.43 4.96 -31.56
N MET A 322 -32.40 4.62 -30.27
CA MET A 322 -31.69 5.40 -29.27
C MET A 322 -30.17 5.34 -29.48
N GLN A 323 -29.61 4.17 -29.80
CA GLN A 323 -28.18 4.05 -30.08
C GLN A 323 -27.80 4.81 -31.35
N LYS A 324 -28.59 4.72 -32.42
CA LYS A 324 -28.39 5.53 -33.63
C LYS A 324 -28.39 7.04 -33.30
N ARG A 325 -29.35 7.49 -32.49
CA ARG A 325 -29.41 8.89 -32.04
C ARG A 325 -28.16 9.30 -31.26
N TYR A 326 -27.61 8.42 -30.41
CA TYR A 326 -26.40 8.70 -29.63
C TYR A 326 -25.11 8.60 -30.45
N ILE A 327 -25.11 7.82 -31.53
CA ILE A 327 -24.05 7.83 -32.56
C ILE A 327 -24.07 9.15 -33.31
N ASP A 328 -25.25 9.60 -33.77
CA ASP A 328 -25.41 10.90 -34.45
C ASP A 328 -25.03 12.05 -33.51
N PHE A 329 -25.38 11.95 -32.23
CA PHE A 329 -24.96 12.90 -31.21
C PHE A 329 -23.44 12.93 -31.04
N ALA A 330 -22.77 11.76 -30.89
CA ALA A 330 -21.32 11.69 -30.83
C ALA A 330 -20.66 12.31 -32.07
N ALA A 331 -21.19 12.01 -33.27
CA ALA A 331 -20.69 12.57 -34.52
C ALA A 331 -20.83 14.10 -34.57
N SER A 332 -22.01 14.64 -34.19
CA SER A 332 -22.23 16.10 -34.14
C SER A 332 -21.33 16.82 -33.13
N MET A 333 -21.01 16.14 -32.01
CA MET A 333 -20.11 16.65 -30.98
C MET A 333 -18.62 16.40 -31.30
N GLN A 334 -18.32 15.74 -32.42
CA GLN A 334 -16.98 15.30 -32.82
C GLN A 334 -16.29 14.43 -31.75
N TRP A 335 -17.07 13.58 -31.07
CA TRP A 335 -16.58 12.60 -30.11
C TRP A 335 -16.21 11.28 -30.80
N GLN A 336 -15.21 10.59 -30.27
CA GLN A 336 -14.59 9.42 -30.91
C GLN A 336 -15.44 8.16 -30.75
N TYR A 337 -16.25 8.10 -29.70
CA TYR A 337 -16.89 6.87 -29.25
C TYR A 337 -18.38 7.06 -28.92
N CYS A 338 -19.11 5.95 -28.93
CA CYS A 338 -20.45 5.81 -28.40
C CYS A 338 -20.47 4.51 -27.59
N LEU A 339 -20.81 4.59 -26.31
CA LEU A 339 -20.94 3.43 -25.43
C LEU A 339 -22.37 2.89 -25.51
N ILE A 340 -22.51 1.66 -26.02
CA ILE A 340 -23.73 0.87 -25.90
C ILE A 340 -23.60 0.05 -24.61
N ASP A 341 -24.34 0.43 -23.59
CA ASP A 341 -24.27 -0.17 -22.25
C ASP A 341 -25.29 -1.30 -22.07
N ALA A 342 -25.33 -1.88 -20.87
CA ALA A 342 -25.77 -3.23 -20.53
C ALA A 342 -27.01 -3.77 -21.27
N SER A 343 -27.03 -5.10 -21.46
CA SER A 343 -28.11 -5.85 -22.12
C SER A 343 -28.25 -5.63 -23.64
N TRP A 344 -27.19 -5.17 -24.31
CA TRP A 344 -27.15 -4.99 -25.76
C TRP A 344 -27.28 -6.31 -26.55
N ASP A 345 -27.00 -7.44 -25.91
CA ASP A 345 -27.00 -8.80 -26.44
C ASP A 345 -28.33 -9.54 -26.27
N ARG A 346 -29.32 -8.88 -25.66
CA ARG A 346 -30.68 -9.37 -25.48
C ARG A 346 -31.59 -8.78 -26.56
#